data_AF-A0A379AVJ6-F1
#
_entry.id   AF-A0A379AVJ6-F1
#
_cell.length_a   1.000
_cell.length_b   1.000
_cell.length_c   1.000
_cell.angle_alpha   90.00
_cell.angle_beta   90.00
_cell.angle_gamma   90.00
#
_symmetry.space_group_name_H-M   'P 1'
#
loop_
_entity.id
_entity.type
_entity.pdbx_description
1 polymer ?
#
loop_
_entity_poly.entity_id
_entity_poly.type
_entity_poly.pdbx_seq_one_letter_code
_entity_poly.pdbx_strand_id
1 'polypeptide(L)'
;MKLKPFLCISFVILAVFYFIRIYAQNACISENFAILASSVITALGWSISSYLNTRSFKRSEIIKNKDYITNRIDIFFDELLKLVEKRSTTIDDIEEFITTRITTIEFKANQLEKIFKEECQFISTESLAKLRSEPMDIFENSHSDYKKLNQQLNELRKSIHENIESNYSSWLEKNNSI
;
A
#
# COMPACT_ATOMS: atom_id res chain seq x y z
N MET A 1 2.09 13.17 17.78
CA MET A 1 3.34 13.31 18.57
C MET A 1 4.46 12.71 17.73
N LYS A 2 5.51 13.47 17.40
CA LYS A 2 6.59 13.01 16.49
C LYS A 2 7.13 11.66 17.01
N LEU A 3 7.28 10.67 16.15
CA LEU A 3 7.43 9.25 16.53
C LEU A 3 8.88 8.85 16.83
N LYS A 4 9.85 9.48 16.15
CA LYS A 4 11.29 9.39 16.46
C LYS A 4 11.64 9.73 17.92
N PRO A 5 11.12 10.83 18.53
CA PRO A 5 11.45 11.10 19.92
C PRO A 5 10.89 10.06 20.87
N PHE A 6 9.75 9.39 20.60
CA PHE A 6 9.26 8.31 21.48
C PHE A 6 10.20 7.10 21.50
N LEU A 7 10.67 6.65 20.32
CA LEU A 7 11.65 5.58 20.23
C LEU A 7 13.00 5.98 20.83
N CYS A 8 13.50 7.19 20.54
CA CYS A 8 14.73 7.69 21.17
C CYS A 8 14.59 7.80 22.68
N ILE A 9 13.48 8.34 23.20
CA ILE A 9 13.23 8.44 24.64
C ILE A 9 13.15 7.04 25.27
N SER A 10 12.45 6.09 24.64
CA SER A 10 12.42 4.69 25.13
C SER A 10 13.81 4.05 25.14
N PHE A 11 14.63 4.26 24.11
CA PHE A 11 16.01 3.76 24.06
C PHE A 11 16.90 4.42 25.12
N VAL A 12 16.76 5.73 25.33
CA VAL A 12 17.49 6.46 26.38
C VAL A 12 17.07 5.97 27.77
N ILE A 13 15.77 5.78 28.01
CA ILE A 13 15.26 5.22 29.26
C ILE A 13 15.82 3.80 29.47
N LEU A 14 15.77 2.93 28.45
CA LEU A 14 16.35 1.59 28.51
C LEU A 14 17.85 1.62 28.83
N ALA A 15 18.63 2.50 28.19
CA ALA A 15 20.05 2.65 28.45
C ALA A 15 20.31 3.12 29.89
N VAL A 16 19.58 4.14 30.36
CA VAL A 16 19.70 4.65 31.73
C VAL A 16 19.37 3.57 32.76
N PHE A 17 18.26 2.84 32.61
CA PHE A 17 17.91 1.75 33.52
C PHE A 17 18.90 0.57 33.45
N TYR A 18 19.46 0.29 32.27
CA TYR A 18 20.50 -0.73 32.12
C TYR A 18 21.80 -0.35 32.84
N PHE A 19 22.26 0.90 32.68
CA PHE A 19 23.43 1.42 33.40
C PHE A 19 23.20 1.46 34.91
N ILE A 20 22.03 1.94 35.35
CA ILE A 20 21.64 1.94 36.76
C ILE A 20 21.62 0.52 37.33
N ARG A 21 21.15 -0.47 36.56
CA ARG A 21 21.19 -1.89 36.97
C ARG A 21 22.62 -2.40 37.14
N ILE A 22 23.52 -2.12 36.20
CA ILE A 22 24.95 -2.51 36.30
C ILE A 22 25.59 -1.88 37.54
N TYR A 23 25.33 -0.58 37.77
CA TYR A 23 25.85 0.12 38.95
C TYR A 23 25.26 -0.43 40.27
N ALA A 24 23.96 -0.72 40.31
CA ALA A 24 23.30 -1.28 41.50
C ALA A 24 23.79 -2.70 41.82
N GLN A 25 24.08 -3.50 40.78
CA GLN A 25 24.64 -4.84 40.91
C GLN A 25 26.08 -4.80 41.47
N ASN A 26 26.88 -3.79 41.09
CA ASN A 26 28.21 -3.55 41.65
C ASN A 26 28.17 -2.95 43.06
N ALA A 27 27.08 -2.28 43.45
CA ALA A 27 26.92 -1.58 44.73
C ALA A 27 26.17 -2.38 45.82
N CYS A 28 25.82 -3.65 45.56
CA CYS A 28 25.07 -4.51 46.50
C CYS A 28 23.73 -3.88 46.96
N ILE A 29 23.03 -3.19 46.05
CA ILE A 29 21.69 -2.64 46.32
C ILE A 29 20.63 -3.74 46.19
N SER A 30 19.62 -3.70 47.08
CA SER A 30 18.58 -4.72 47.30
C SER A 30 18.01 -5.39 46.04
N GLU A 31 17.83 -6.72 46.07
CA GLU A 31 17.25 -7.54 44.99
C GLU A 31 15.94 -6.97 44.42
N ASN A 32 15.13 -6.33 45.26
CA ASN A 32 13.87 -5.68 44.88
C ASN A 32 14.05 -4.64 43.77
N PHE A 33 15.17 -3.91 43.76
CA PHE A 33 15.46 -2.90 42.74
C PHE A 33 15.87 -3.55 41.41
N ALA A 34 16.63 -4.65 41.45
CA ALA A 34 17.02 -5.40 40.27
C ALA A 34 15.80 -6.04 39.57
N ILE A 35 14.83 -6.53 40.35
CA ILE A 35 13.55 -7.07 39.86
C ILE A 35 12.73 -5.96 39.18
N LEU A 36 12.63 -4.78 39.80
CA LEU A 36 11.88 -3.64 39.27
C LEU A 36 12.52 -3.07 37.98
N ALA A 37 13.84 -2.96 37.92
CA ALA A 37 14.52 -2.54 36.70
C ALA A 37 14.30 -3.54 35.55
N SER A 38 14.35 -4.84 35.85
CA SER A 38 14.18 -5.90 34.85
C SER A 38 12.74 -5.96 34.30
N SER A 39 11.73 -5.73 35.13
CA SER A 39 10.32 -5.69 34.68
C SER A 39 10.05 -4.48 33.78
N VAL A 40 10.61 -3.31 34.09
CA VAL A 40 10.49 -2.10 33.26
C VAL A 40 11.18 -2.28 31.91
N ILE A 41 12.40 -2.81 31.90
CA ILE A 41 13.15 -3.11 30.66
C ILE A 41 12.34 -4.06 29.78
N THR A 42 11.76 -5.11 30.38
CA THR A 42 10.95 -6.09 29.66
C THR A 42 9.69 -5.42 29.07
N ALA A 43 8.93 -4.67 29.88
CA ALA A 43 7.73 -3.98 29.42
C ALA A 43 8.01 -3.00 28.26
N LEU A 44 9.13 -2.26 28.33
CA LEU A 44 9.58 -1.37 27.26
C LEU A 44 9.99 -2.15 26.00
N GLY A 45 10.71 -3.26 26.17
CA GLY A 45 11.09 -4.14 25.05
C GLY A 45 9.87 -4.71 24.31
N TRP A 46 8.86 -5.19 25.04
CA TRP A 46 7.59 -5.64 24.45
C TRP A 46 6.82 -4.52 23.77
N SER A 47 6.84 -3.31 24.34
CA SER A 47 6.19 -2.13 23.75
C SER A 47 6.83 -1.74 22.41
N ILE A 48 8.16 -1.71 22.34
CA ILE A 48 8.92 -1.43 21.11
C ILE A 48 8.68 -2.53 20.08
N SER A 49 8.74 -3.82 20.49
CA SER A 49 8.52 -4.95 19.60
C SER A 49 7.10 -4.96 19.02
N SER A 50 6.08 -4.75 19.86
CA SER A 50 4.68 -4.66 19.43
C SER A 50 4.48 -3.51 18.43
N TYR A 51 5.11 -2.37 18.70
CA TYR A 51 5.08 -1.21 17.82
C TYR A 51 5.73 -1.49 16.46
N LEU A 52 6.95 -2.04 16.43
CA LEU A 52 7.65 -2.39 15.19
C LEU A 52 6.87 -3.44 14.39
N ASN A 53 6.32 -4.45 15.07
CA ASN A 53 5.52 -5.49 14.43
C ASN A 53 4.26 -4.91 13.79
N THR A 54 3.54 -4.03 14.48
CA THR A 54 2.32 -3.40 13.93
C THR A 54 2.64 -2.54 12.70
N ARG A 55 3.76 -1.80 12.69
CA ARG A 55 4.17 -0.99 11.54
C ARG A 55 4.58 -1.85 10.34
N SER A 56 5.38 -2.90 10.58
CA SER A 56 5.79 -3.85 9.56
C SER A 56 4.60 -4.60 8.97
N PHE A 57 3.64 -5.00 9.83
CA PHE A 57 2.40 -5.62 9.41
C PHE A 57 1.56 -4.69 8.52
N LYS A 58 1.32 -3.44 8.94
CA LYS A 58 0.62 -2.44 8.12
C LYS A 58 1.28 -2.24 6.75
N ARG A 59 2.61 -2.12 6.71
CA ARG A 59 3.36 -1.97 5.46
C ARG A 59 3.21 -3.19 4.55
N SER A 60 3.29 -4.40 5.12
CA SER A 60 3.12 -5.64 4.37
C SER A 60 1.71 -5.76 3.79
N GLU A 61 0.69 -5.45 4.59
CA GLU A 61 -0.70 -5.45 4.13
C GLU A 61 -0.95 -4.44 3.00
N ILE A 62 -0.37 -3.24 3.07
CA ILE A 62 -0.51 -2.25 2.00
C ILE A 62 0.20 -2.71 0.72
N ILE A 63 1.38 -3.32 0.81
CA ILE A 63 2.07 -3.88 -0.37
C ILE A 63 1.21 -4.99 -1.01
N LYS A 64 0.69 -5.93 -0.22
CA LYS A 64 -0.17 -7.00 -0.74
C LYS A 64 -1.41 -6.44 -1.45
N ASN A 65 -2.02 -5.40 -0.88
CA ASN A 65 -3.22 -4.79 -1.44
C ASN A 65 -2.92 -3.96 -2.69
N LYS A 66 -1.77 -3.28 -2.75
CA LYS A 66 -1.24 -2.67 -3.98
C LYS A 66 -1.08 -3.73 -5.07
N ASP A 67 -0.35 -4.80 -4.79
CA ASP A 67 -0.12 -5.89 -5.75
C ASP A 67 -1.44 -6.53 -6.21
N TYR A 68 -2.41 -6.66 -5.30
CA TYR A 68 -3.75 -7.12 -5.62
C TYR A 68 -4.46 -6.21 -6.61
N ILE A 69 -4.44 -4.89 -6.40
CA ILE A 69 -5.08 -3.93 -7.31
C ILE A 69 -4.36 -3.90 -8.66
N THR A 70 -3.03 -3.89 -8.68
CA THR A 70 -2.23 -3.98 -9.91
C THR A 70 -2.58 -5.23 -10.71
N ASN A 71 -2.61 -6.40 -10.06
CA ASN A 71 -2.98 -7.65 -10.73
C ASN A 71 -4.42 -7.61 -11.30
N ARG A 72 -5.36 -6.92 -10.64
CA ARG A 72 -6.73 -6.78 -11.16
C ARG A 72 -6.79 -5.90 -12.40
N ILE A 73 -5.94 -4.88 -12.46
CA ILE A 73 -5.79 -4.00 -13.62
C ILE A 73 -5.11 -4.77 -14.76
N ASP A 74 -4.09 -5.56 -14.48
CA ASP A 74 -3.44 -6.44 -15.46
C ASP A 74 -4.44 -7.41 -16.08
N ILE A 75 -5.24 -8.10 -15.25
CA ILE A 75 -6.30 -9.00 -15.71
C ILE A 75 -7.34 -8.24 -16.55
N PHE A 76 -7.68 -7.01 -16.17
CA PHE A 76 -8.60 -6.17 -16.95
C PHE A 76 -8.07 -5.91 -18.35
N PHE A 77 -6.81 -5.48 -18.50
CA PHE A 77 -6.22 -5.24 -19.82
C PHE A 77 -6.07 -6.52 -20.65
N ASP A 78 -5.67 -7.62 -20.02
CA ASP A 78 -5.53 -8.91 -20.71
C ASP A 78 -6.89 -9.46 -21.17
N GLU A 79 -7.95 -9.30 -20.38
CA GLU A 79 -9.32 -9.65 -20.76
C GLU A 79 -9.87 -8.71 -21.84
N LEU A 80 -9.60 -7.40 -21.74
CA LEU A 80 -10.02 -6.40 -22.72
C LEU A 80 -9.38 -6.67 -24.09
N LEU A 81 -8.08 -6.98 -24.14
CA LEU A 81 -7.39 -7.35 -25.38
C LEU A 81 -7.98 -8.62 -26.00
N LYS A 82 -8.28 -9.65 -25.20
CA LYS A 82 -8.95 -10.87 -25.68
C LYS A 82 -10.37 -10.60 -26.18
N LEU A 83 -11.07 -9.65 -25.57
CA LEU A 83 -12.41 -9.23 -26.00
C LEU A 83 -12.33 -8.53 -27.35
N VAL A 84 -11.37 -7.61 -27.53
CA VAL A 84 -11.12 -6.89 -28.79
C VAL A 84 -10.63 -7.81 -29.91
N GLU A 85 -9.87 -8.86 -29.60
CA GLU A 85 -9.40 -9.84 -30.59
C GLU A 85 -10.56 -10.69 -31.19
N LYS A 86 -11.67 -10.84 -30.47
CA LYS A 86 -12.84 -11.55 -30.98
C LYS A 86 -13.57 -10.70 -32.03
N ARG A 87 -13.67 -11.25 -33.25
CA ARG A 87 -14.40 -10.62 -34.38
C ARG A 87 -15.88 -10.32 -34.15
N SER A 88 -16.50 -10.90 -33.12
CA SER A 88 -17.94 -10.75 -32.83
C SER A 88 -18.25 -9.69 -31.77
N THR A 89 -17.22 -9.04 -31.21
CA THR A 89 -17.37 -8.12 -30.09
C THR A 89 -17.95 -6.78 -30.57
N THR A 90 -19.04 -6.35 -29.95
CA THR A 90 -19.65 -5.05 -30.20
C THR A 90 -19.09 -3.98 -29.27
N ILE A 91 -19.28 -2.71 -29.63
CA ILE A 91 -18.92 -1.57 -28.78
C ILE A 91 -19.66 -1.67 -27.44
N ASP A 92 -20.93 -2.06 -27.47
CA ASP A 92 -21.77 -2.24 -26.27
C ASP A 92 -21.20 -3.33 -25.34
N ASP A 93 -20.69 -4.44 -25.89
CA ASP A 93 -20.03 -5.50 -25.10
C ASP A 93 -18.76 -4.99 -24.39
N ILE A 94 -18.02 -4.10 -25.05
CA ILE A 94 -16.81 -3.47 -24.50
C ILE A 94 -17.19 -2.46 -23.42
N GLU A 95 -18.23 -1.65 -23.64
CA GLU A 95 -18.72 -0.68 -22.67
C GLU A 95 -19.23 -1.36 -21.39
N GLU A 96 -20.01 -2.42 -21.54
CA GLU A 96 -20.53 -3.21 -20.42
C GLU A 96 -19.39 -3.86 -19.64
N PHE A 97 -18.39 -4.42 -20.35
CA PHE A 97 -17.20 -5.01 -19.74
C PHE A 97 -16.39 -3.98 -18.95
N ILE A 98 -16.07 -2.84 -19.57
CA ILE A 98 -15.32 -1.72 -18.97
C ILE A 98 -16.05 -1.23 -17.71
N THR A 99 -17.34 -0.92 -17.84
CA THR A 99 -18.16 -0.40 -16.76
C THR A 99 -18.22 -1.39 -15.58
N THR A 100 -18.46 -2.67 -15.86
CA THR A 100 -18.58 -3.71 -14.83
C THR A 100 -17.25 -3.94 -14.10
N ARG A 101 -16.16 -4.10 -14.85
CA ARG A 101 -14.84 -4.39 -14.26
C ARG A 101 -14.27 -3.21 -13.50
N ILE A 102 -14.39 -1.99 -14.03
CA ILE A 102 -13.87 -0.80 -13.35
C ILE A 102 -14.67 -0.47 -12.12
N THR A 103 -16.00 -0.59 -12.15
CA THR A 103 -16.83 -0.41 -10.95
C THR A 103 -16.46 -1.40 -9.86
N THR A 104 -16.10 -2.64 -10.23
CA THR A 104 -15.58 -3.64 -9.28
C THR A 104 -14.22 -3.25 -8.70
N ILE A 105 -13.32 -2.69 -9.53
CA ILE A 105 -12.00 -2.22 -9.08
C ILE A 105 -12.15 -1.02 -8.15
N GLU A 106 -12.99 -0.04 -8.50
CA GLU A 106 -13.30 1.14 -7.69
C GLU A 106 -13.91 0.75 -6.35
N PHE A 107 -14.89 -0.16 -6.34
CA PHE A 107 -15.50 -0.62 -5.11
C PHE A 107 -14.47 -1.27 -4.17
N LYS A 108 -13.58 -2.10 -4.72
CA LYS A 108 -12.52 -2.74 -3.92
C LYS A 108 -11.45 -1.76 -3.45
N ALA A 109 -11.05 -0.81 -4.29
CA ALA A 109 -10.13 0.25 -3.90
C ALA A 109 -10.71 1.08 -2.75
N ASN A 110 -11.98 1.50 -2.85
CA ASN A 110 -12.69 2.23 -1.81
C ASN A 110 -12.84 1.44 -0.50
N GLN A 111 -13.08 0.12 -0.58
CA GLN A 111 -13.09 -0.74 0.61
C GLN A 111 -11.73 -0.79 1.30
N LEU A 112 -10.66 -0.94 0.53
CA LEU A 112 -9.30 -0.95 1.06
C LEU A 112 -8.94 0.40 1.68
N GLU A 113 -9.26 1.51 1.02
CA GLU A 113 -9.06 2.86 1.58
C GLU A 113 -9.77 3.07 2.92
N LYS A 114 -11.01 2.58 3.05
CA LYS A 114 -11.74 2.62 4.32
C LYS A 114 -11.09 1.78 5.41
N ILE A 115 -10.58 0.59 5.07
CA ILE A 115 -9.86 -0.30 6.01
C ILE A 115 -8.55 0.35 6.49
N PHE A 116 -7.84 1.03 5.59
CA PHE A 116 -6.58 1.73 5.90
C PHE A 116 -6.75 3.18 6.34
N LYS A 117 -8.00 3.61 6.63
CA LYS A 117 -8.36 4.93 7.16
C LYS A 117 -7.84 6.12 6.32
N GLU A 118 -8.09 6.10 5.01
CA GLU A 118 -7.81 7.22 4.10
C GLU A 118 -6.33 7.65 4.01
N GLU A 119 -5.41 6.95 4.67
CA GLU A 119 -3.98 7.29 4.61
C GLU A 119 -3.35 6.87 3.28
N CYS A 120 -3.86 5.82 2.64
CA CYS A 120 -3.31 5.22 1.42
C CYS A 120 -4.37 5.16 0.31
N GLN A 121 -4.30 6.09 -0.64
CA GLN A 121 -5.06 6.03 -1.88
C GLN A 121 -4.35 5.06 -2.84
N PHE A 122 -4.97 3.92 -3.16
CA PHE A 122 -4.31 2.88 -3.97
C PHE A 122 -4.32 3.25 -5.46
N ILE A 123 -5.39 3.88 -5.92
CA ILE A 123 -5.55 4.37 -7.28
C ILE A 123 -6.19 5.76 -7.25
N SER A 124 -5.68 6.68 -8.07
CA SER A 124 -6.26 8.02 -8.15
C SER A 124 -7.64 7.97 -8.83
N THR A 125 -8.52 8.89 -8.43
CA THR A 125 -9.82 9.10 -9.10
C THR A 125 -9.63 9.47 -10.58
N GLU A 126 -8.55 10.19 -10.90
CA GLU A 126 -8.16 10.51 -12.28
C GLU A 126 -7.79 9.25 -13.07
N SER A 127 -7.01 8.33 -12.50
CA SER A 127 -6.68 7.06 -13.14
C SER A 127 -7.89 6.15 -13.33
N LEU A 128 -8.85 6.16 -12.39
CA LEU A 128 -10.12 5.45 -12.55
C LEU A 128 -10.98 6.06 -13.67
N ALA A 129 -11.01 7.39 -13.79
CA ALA A 129 -11.70 8.07 -14.89
C ALA A 129 -11.06 7.73 -16.24
N LYS A 130 -9.72 7.75 -16.33
CA LYS A 130 -8.99 7.34 -17.52
C LYS A 130 -9.26 5.90 -17.93
N LEU A 131 -9.31 4.98 -16.96
CA LEU A 131 -9.69 3.59 -17.24
C LEU A 131 -11.10 3.47 -17.84
N ARG A 132 -12.03 4.36 -17.50
CA ARG A 132 -13.41 4.34 -18.04
C ARG A 132 -13.50 4.89 -19.46
N SER A 133 -12.77 5.97 -19.75
CA SER A 133 -12.91 6.69 -21.02
C SER A 133 -11.90 6.27 -22.08
N GLU A 134 -10.60 6.20 -21.72
CA GLU A 134 -9.53 6.05 -22.71
C GLU A 134 -9.56 4.70 -23.46
N PRO A 135 -9.90 3.55 -22.85
CA PRO A 135 -10.03 2.30 -23.60
C PRO A 135 -11.14 2.34 -24.65
N MET A 136 -12.22 3.09 -24.40
CA MET A 136 -13.29 3.27 -25.38
C MET A 136 -12.84 4.17 -26.53
N ASP A 137 -12.21 5.30 -26.21
CA ASP A 137 -11.65 6.22 -27.21
C ASP A 137 -10.60 5.53 -28.10
N ILE A 138 -9.76 4.67 -27.51
CA ILE A 138 -8.76 3.89 -28.25
C ILE A 138 -9.44 2.86 -29.16
N PHE A 139 -10.51 2.22 -28.68
CA PHE A 139 -11.25 1.24 -29.48
C PHE A 139 -11.92 1.91 -30.69
N GLU A 140 -12.62 3.03 -30.50
CA GLU A 140 -13.28 3.76 -31.58
C GLU A 140 -12.29 4.28 -32.64
N ASN A 141 -11.13 4.80 -32.20
CA ASN A 141 -10.16 5.42 -33.11
C ASN A 141 -9.21 4.43 -33.81
N SER A 142 -9.00 3.25 -33.24
CA SER A 142 -7.97 2.30 -33.69
C SER A 142 -8.51 0.88 -33.98
N HIS A 143 -9.84 0.69 -34.07
CA HIS A 143 -10.46 -0.63 -34.35
C HIS A 143 -9.86 -1.33 -35.58
N SER A 144 -9.42 -0.58 -36.59
CA SER A 144 -8.89 -1.13 -37.85
C SER A 144 -7.43 -1.61 -37.76
N ASP A 145 -6.66 -1.19 -36.75
CA ASP A 145 -5.26 -1.57 -36.56
C ASP A 145 -5.01 -2.09 -35.14
N TYR A 146 -5.14 -3.41 -35.00
CA TYR A 146 -4.91 -4.13 -33.74
C TYR A 146 -3.52 -3.85 -33.14
N LYS A 147 -2.50 -3.64 -33.96
CA LYS A 147 -1.14 -3.38 -33.47
C LYS A 147 -1.06 -2.01 -32.79
N LYS A 148 -1.69 -1.00 -33.39
CA LYS A 148 -1.78 0.35 -32.84
C LYS A 148 -2.64 0.38 -31.57
N LEU A 149 -3.78 -0.33 -31.58
CA LEU A 149 -4.66 -0.48 -30.43
C LEU A 149 -3.94 -1.13 -29.24
N ASN A 150 -3.23 -2.24 -29.46
CA ASN A 150 -2.47 -2.91 -28.42
C ASN A 150 -1.34 -2.03 -27.87
N GLN A 151 -0.69 -1.23 -28.73
CA GLN A 151 0.33 -0.28 -28.27
C GLN A 151 -0.26 0.80 -27.35
N GLN A 152 -1.38 1.42 -27.75
CA GLN A 152 -2.04 2.47 -26.96
C GLN A 152 -2.58 1.93 -25.63
N LEU A 153 -3.14 0.72 -25.61
CA LEU A 153 -3.59 0.07 -24.36
C LEU A 153 -2.42 -0.27 -23.42
N ASN A 154 -1.27 -0.69 -23.96
CA ASN A 154 -0.08 -0.94 -23.12
C ASN A 154 0.54 0.35 -22.58
N GLU A 155 0.51 1.44 -23.34
CA GLU A 155 0.93 2.76 -22.86
C GLU A 155 0.03 3.24 -21.71
N LEU A 156 -1.29 3.05 -21.85
CA LEU A 156 -2.24 3.33 -20.78
C LEU A 156 -2.00 2.46 -19.55
N ARG A 157 -1.82 1.13 -19.72
CA ARG A 157 -1.48 0.20 -18.64
C ARG A 157 -0.25 0.67 -17.87
N LYS A 158 0.80 1.09 -18.58
CA LYS A 158 2.02 1.62 -17.97
C LYS A 158 1.77 2.90 -17.18
N SER A 159 0.99 3.85 -17.73
CA SER A 159 0.64 5.09 -17.03
C SER A 159 -0.14 4.84 -15.73
N ILE A 160 -1.08 3.88 -15.75
CA ILE A 160 -1.84 3.49 -14.56
C ILE A 160 -0.91 2.85 -13.51
N HIS A 161 0.03 1.99 -13.92
CA HIS A 161 1.01 1.41 -13.01
C HIS A 161 1.91 2.46 -12.37
N GLU A 162 2.38 3.44 -13.15
CA GLU A 162 3.17 4.56 -12.65
C GLU A 162 2.39 5.39 -11.62
N ASN A 163 1.07 5.60 -11.83
CA ASN A 163 0.22 6.26 -10.85
C ASN A 163 0.14 5.49 -9.52
N ILE A 164 -0.10 4.17 -9.59
CA ILE A 164 -0.17 3.31 -8.40
C ILE A 164 1.16 3.32 -7.63
N GLU A 165 2.29 3.27 -8.35
CA GLU A 165 3.62 3.33 -7.73
C GLU A 165 3.90 4.71 -7.11
N SER A 166 3.48 5.78 -7.78
CA SER A 166 3.62 7.15 -7.27
C SER A 166 2.80 7.36 -5.98
N ASN A 167 1.57 6.84 -5.94
CA ASN A 167 0.73 6.90 -4.74
C ASN A 167 1.34 6.10 -3.59
N TYR A 168 1.87 4.90 -3.88
CA TYR A 168 2.58 4.09 -2.89
C TYR A 168 3.85 4.77 -2.38
N SER A 169 4.62 5.40 -3.27
CA SER A 169 5.84 6.14 -2.92
C SER A 169 5.52 7.36 -2.06
N SER A 170 4.48 8.11 -2.41
CA SER A 170 3.97 9.25 -1.62
C SER A 170 3.51 8.81 -0.23
N TRP A 171 2.82 7.67 -0.14
CA TRP A 171 2.44 7.06 1.13
C TRP A 171 3.66 6.64 1.96
N LEU A 172 4.66 6.01 1.32
CA LEU A 172 5.90 5.61 1.98
C LEU A 172 6.65 6.83 2.50
N GLU A 173 6.75 7.90 1.72
CA GLU A 173 7.38 9.14 2.14
C GLU A 173 6.65 9.71 3.36
N LYS A 174 5.33 9.89 3.30
CA LYS A 174 4.53 10.40 4.43
C LYS A 174 4.66 9.54 5.71
N ASN A 175 4.79 8.22 5.57
CA ASN A 175 4.91 7.28 6.69
C ASN A 175 6.35 7.03 7.16
N ASN A 176 7.36 7.37 6.35
CA ASN A 176 8.77 7.29 6.71
C ASN A 176 9.36 8.66 7.09
N SER A 177 8.72 9.76 6.68
CA SER A 177 9.06 11.14 7.02
C SER A 177 8.56 11.54 8.42
N ILE A 178 8.72 10.67 9.42
CA ILE A 178 8.61 11.04 10.84
C ILE A 178 9.69 10.34 11.63
#